data_AF-A0A925YJ72-F1
#
_entry.id   AF-A0A925YJ72-F1
#
_cell.length_a   1.000
_cell.length_b   1.000
_cell.length_c   1.000
_cell.angle_alpha   90.00
_cell.angle_beta   90.00
_cell.angle_gamma   90.00
#
_symmetry.space_group_name_H-M   'P 1'
#
loop_
_entity.id
_entity.type
_entity.pdbx_description
1 polymer ?
#
loop_
_entity_poly.entity_id
_entity_poly.type
_entity_poly.pdbx_seq_one_letter_code
_entity_poly.pdbx_strand_id
1 'polypeptide(L)'
;MRTHSYPLTATAFALVVLATLFGVRSALSRQSGAAKTQSVSTVGGVLSITQSGPAGLAADGQVYTVRLDGETIATHKDVASVRLYSYNSRYEMGDTVVLSVAMGGNACPALFRVVHVKSATKYYITEEFGDCSEEPTVRAERERLEVVFPGYYRLSQLQEPGFRKPSPTTFVYRDAGKITELRPAKKK
;
A
#
# COMPACT_ATOMS: atom_id res chain seq x y z
N MET A 1 34.68 -32.62 37.26
CA MET A 1 34.21 -32.12 35.94
C MET A 1 34.84 -30.77 35.70
N ARG A 2 35.44 -30.57 34.52
CA ARG A 2 36.37 -29.48 34.19
C ARG A 2 35.65 -28.13 34.07
N THR A 3 36.11 -27.15 34.85
CA THR A 3 35.82 -25.72 34.69
C THR A 3 36.84 -25.11 33.72
N HIS A 4 36.38 -24.64 32.56
CA HIS A 4 37.23 -23.92 31.60
C HIS A 4 37.12 -22.41 31.83
N SER A 5 38.19 -21.84 32.36
CA SER A 5 38.48 -20.41 32.39
C SER A 5 39.09 -19.98 31.06
N TYR A 6 38.61 -18.87 30.48
CA TYR A 6 39.27 -18.22 29.34
C TYR A 6 39.75 -16.81 29.73
N PRO A 7 40.97 -16.42 29.33
CA PRO A 7 41.59 -15.16 29.74
C PRO A 7 41.17 -13.98 28.85
N LEU A 8 41.14 -12.82 29.50
CA LEU A 8 41.09 -11.48 28.91
C LEU A 8 42.37 -11.21 28.10
N THR A 9 42.24 -10.89 26.81
CA THR A 9 43.31 -10.30 26.01
C THR A 9 42.97 -8.85 25.68
N ALA A 10 43.68 -7.95 26.36
CA ALA A 10 43.82 -6.55 26.03
C ALA A 10 44.99 -6.35 25.06
N THR A 11 44.80 -5.58 23.99
CA THR A 11 45.83 -4.88 23.16
C THR A 11 45.11 -4.39 21.89
N ALA A 12 45.40 -3.26 21.27
CA ALA A 12 46.08 -2.02 21.62
C ALA A 12 45.69 -1.02 20.51
N PHE A 13 45.61 0.25 20.88
CA PHE A 13 45.46 1.36 19.95
C PHE A 13 46.64 1.41 18.98
N ALA A 14 46.36 1.47 17.67
CA ALA A 14 47.30 1.95 16.66
C ALA A 14 46.58 2.96 15.78
N LEU A 15 46.81 4.22 16.10
CA LEU A 15 46.31 5.40 15.41
C LEU A 15 47.30 5.69 14.27
N VAL A 16 46.94 5.31 13.03
CA VAL A 16 47.69 5.70 11.82
C VAL A 16 46.92 6.80 11.12
N VAL A 17 47.38 8.03 11.33
CA VAL A 17 46.98 9.22 10.57
C VAL A 17 47.71 9.16 9.23
N LEU A 18 46.99 8.84 8.15
CA LEU A 18 47.48 9.02 6.79
C LEU A 18 46.60 10.06 6.10
N ALA A 19 47.09 11.30 6.08
CA ALA A 19 46.51 12.40 5.33
C ALA A 19 46.74 12.17 3.84
N THR A 20 45.76 11.60 3.15
CA THR A 20 45.72 11.57 1.69
C THR A 20 44.94 12.78 1.16
N LEU A 21 45.69 13.69 0.54
CA LEU A 21 45.19 14.78 -0.29
C LEU A 21 44.54 14.19 -1.55
N PHE A 22 43.29 13.73 -1.46
CA PHE A 22 42.47 13.43 -2.63
C PHE A 22 41.61 14.64 -2.97
N GLY A 23 41.81 15.13 -4.19
CA GLY A 23 41.05 16.24 -4.77
C GLY A 23 39.55 16.00 -4.60
N VAL A 24 38.89 17.02 -4.04
CA VAL A 24 37.44 17.09 -3.89
C VAL A 24 36.84 17.25 -5.28
N ARG A 25 36.73 16.15 -6.03
CA ARG A 25 35.72 16.05 -7.06
C ARG A 25 34.40 16.06 -6.31
N SER A 26 33.71 17.19 -6.35
CA SER A 26 32.31 17.34 -5.94
C SER A 26 31.49 16.36 -6.77
N ALA A 27 31.46 15.10 -6.33
CA ALA A 27 30.42 14.18 -6.69
C ALA A 27 29.16 14.82 -6.11
N LEU A 28 28.40 15.52 -6.96
CA LEU A 28 26.98 15.69 -6.72
C LEU A 28 26.44 14.27 -6.56
N SER A 29 26.36 13.84 -5.30
CA SER A 29 25.50 12.76 -4.89
C SER A 29 24.12 13.19 -5.34
N ARG A 30 23.73 12.78 -6.55
CA ARG A 30 22.33 12.62 -6.91
C ARG A 30 21.77 11.76 -5.78
N GLN A 31 21.12 12.40 -4.81
CA GLN A 31 20.19 11.73 -3.93
C GLN A 31 19.13 11.15 -4.84
N SER A 32 19.43 9.95 -5.33
CA SER A 32 18.45 8.97 -5.77
C SER A 32 17.46 8.90 -4.63
N GLY A 33 16.34 9.61 -4.76
CA GLY A 33 15.27 9.57 -3.78
C GLY A 33 14.91 8.10 -3.60
N ALA A 34 15.23 7.54 -2.44
CA ALA A 34 15.01 6.13 -2.17
C ALA A 34 13.54 5.82 -2.45
N ALA A 35 13.29 4.84 -3.33
CA ALA A 35 11.94 4.45 -3.69
C ALA A 35 11.15 4.11 -2.42
N LYS A 36 10.05 4.84 -2.19
CA LYS A 36 9.18 4.58 -1.04
C LYS A 36 8.53 3.23 -1.24
N THR A 37 8.89 2.26 -0.40
CA THR A 37 8.35 0.89 -0.46
C THR A 37 7.40 0.70 0.72
N GLN A 38 6.22 0.16 0.45
CA GLN A 38 5.29 -0.34 1.46
C GLN A 38 5.23 -1.85 1.34
N SER A 39 5.16 -2.59 2.45
CA SER A 39 5.08 -4.05 2.40
C SER A 39 4.28 -4.63 3.55
N VAL A 40 3.76 -5.84 3.34
CA VAL A 40 3.08 -6.66 4.34
C VAL A 40 3.42 -8.13 4.11
N SER A 41 3.69 -8.86 5.18
CA SER A 41 3.89 -10.31 5.13
C SER A 41 2.54 -11.00 4.98
N THR A 42 2.43 -11.93 4.04
CA THR A 42 1.22 -12.74 3.82
C THR A 42 1.54 -14.23 3.84
N VAL A 43 0.52 -15.09 3.81
CA VAL A 43 0.63 -16.54 3.64
C VAL A 43 1.36 -16.93 2.34
N GLY A 44 1.34 -16.05 1.33
CA GLY A 44 2.03 -16.24 0.05
C GLY A 44 3.39 -15.55 -0.04
N GLY A 45 3.95 -15.05 1.06
CA GLY A 45 5.20 -14.27 1.05
C GLY A 45 4.95 -12.77 1.21
N VAL A 46 5.95 -11.95 0.88
CA VAL A 46 5.87 -10.50 1.08
C VAL A 46 5.12 -9.84 -0.08
N LEU A 47 3.98 -9.21 0.22
CA LEU A 47 3.33 -8.28 -0.70
C LEU A 47 3.98 -6.90 -0.54
N SER A 48 4.49 -6.34 -1.64
CA SER A 48 5.18 -5.04 -1.64
C SER A 48 4.66 -4.13 -2.75
N ILE A 49 4.72 -2.83 -2.49
CA ILE A 49 4.36 -1.77 -3.43
C ILE A 49 5.61 -0.91 -3.60
N THR A 50 6.13 -0.86 -4.83
CA THR A 50 7.30 -0.04 -5.18
C THR A 50 6.86 1.06 -6.13
N GLN A 51 7.24 2.30 -5.82
CA GLN A 51 7.10 3.44 -6.73
C GLN A 51 8.36 3.59 -7.59
N SER A 52 8.17 3.88 -8.87
CA SER A 52 9.20 4.28 -9.82
C SER A 52 8.68 5.41 -10.72
N GLY A 53 9.57 6.23 -11.27
CA GLY A 53 9.18 7.41 -12.07
C GLY A 53 9.86 8.70 -11.61
N PRO A 54 9.61 9.82 -12.31
CA PRO A 54 10.15 11.13 -11.91
C PRO A 54 9.59 11.54 -10.55
N ALA A 55 10.43 12.10 -9.67
CA ALA A 55 9.95 12.62 -8.40
C ALA A 55 9.05 13.84 -8.62
N GLY A 56 7.82 13.84 -8.10
CA GLY A 56 6.90 14.95 -8.25
C GLY A 56 5.45 14.60 -7.86
N LEU A 57 4.60 15.62 -7.78
CA LEU A 57 3.17 15.49 -7.46
C LEU A 57 2.31 15.14 -8.69
N ALA A 58 2.87 15.25 -9.89
CA ALA A 58 2.17 14.89 -11.11
C ALA A 58 2.09 13.36 -11.23
N ALA A 59 0.90 12.87 -11.59
CA ALA A 59 0.68 11.45 -11.86
C ALA A 59 1.44 10.98 -13.12
N ASP A 60 1.66 11.88 -14.08
CA ASP A 60 2.29 11.58 -15.37
C ASP A 60 3.69 10.96 -15.21
N GLY A 61 3.85 9.75 -15.76
CA GLY A 61 5.10 8.99 -15.71
C GLY A 61 5.37 8.28 -14.38
N GLN A 62 4.49 8.38 -13.38
CA GLN A 62 4.57 7.56 -12.17
C GLN A 62 4.13 6.13 -12.46
N VAL A 63 4.90 5.16 -11.98
CA VAL A 63 4.62 3.74 -12.11
C VAL A 63 4.72 3.07 -10.75
N TYR A 64 3.62 2.47 -10.30
CA TYR A 64 3.57 1.67 -9.09
C TYR A 64 3.48 0.19 -9.45
N THR A 65 4.40 -0.60 -8.93
CA THR A 65 4.42 -2.05 -9.10
C THR A 65 4.02 -2.73 -7.80
N VAL A 66 2.99 -3.58 -7.85
CA VAL A 66 2.61 -4.46 -6.75
C VAL A 66 3.23 -5.82 -7.01
N ARG A 67 3.99 -6.32 -6.02
CA ARG A 67 4.68 -7.60 -6.11
C ARG A 67 4.29 -8.51 -4.96
N LEU A 68 4.16 -9.81 -5.21
CA LEU A 68 4.00 -10.85 -4.20
C LEU A 68 5.21 -11.78 -4.30
N ASP A 69 5.98 -11.88 -3.21
CA ASP A 69 7.20 -12.70 -3.15
C ASP A 69 8.18 -12.43 -4.32
N GLY A 70 8.25 -11.16 -4.75
CA GLY A 70 9.10 -10.71 -5.87
C GLY A 70 8.44 -10.76 -7.25
N GLU A 71 7.37 -11.55 -7.44
CA GLU A 71 6.59 -11.62 -8.68
C GLU A 71 5.70 -10.39 -8.84
N THR A 72 5.71 -9.75 -10.01
CA THR A 72 4.81 -8.62 -10.29
C THR A 72 3.39 -9.13 -10.54
N ILE A 73 2.45 -8.74 -9.68
CA ILE A 73 1.04 -9.15 -9.76
C ILE A 73 0.12 -8.04 -10.29
N ALA A 74 0.54 -6.77 -10.18
CA ALA A 74 -0.16 -5.64 -10.78
C ALA A 74 0.80 -4.48 -11.07
N THR A 75 0.47 -3.66 -12.08
CA THR A 75 1.18 -2.42 -12.41
C THR A 75 0.16 -1.31 -12.65
N HIS A 76 0.37 -0.17 -12.01
CA HIS A 76 -0.45 1.02 -12.18
C HIS A 76 0.43 2.14 -12.74
N LYS A 77 0.03 2.70 -13.87
CA LYS A 77 0.71 3.80 -14.55
C LYS A 77 -0.13 5.05 -14.45
N ASP A 78 0.51 6.20 -14.41
CA ASP A 78 -0.13 7.51 -14.46
C ASP A 78 -1.15 7.71 -13.33
N VAL A 79 -0.85 7.12 -12.16
CA VAL A 79 -1.63 7.28 -10.92
C VAL A 79 -0.84 8.10 -9.91
N ALA A 80 -1.53 8.91 -9.12
CA ALA A 80 -0.88 9.77 -8.12
C ALA A 80 -0.29 8.95 -6.97
N SER A 81 -1.00 7.92 -6.50
CA SER A 81 -0.44 6.99 -5.52
C SER A 81 -1.11 5.62 -5.50
N VAL A 82 -0.33 4.59 -5.15
CA VAL A 82 -0.84 3.29 -4.72
C VAL A 82 -0.38 3.05 -3.28
N ARG A 83 -1.30 2.70 -2.39
CA ARG A 83 -1.03 2.54 -0.95
C ARG A 83 -1.71 1.30 -0.40
N LEU A 84 -1.07 0.68 0.59
CA LEU A 84 -1.72 -0.31 1.43
C LEU A 84 -2.70 0.42 2.34
N TYR A 85 -3.99 0.14 2.16
CA TYR A 85 -5.06 0.78 2.94
C TYR A 85 -5.41 -0.04 4.18
N SER A 86 -5.62 -1.35 4.01
CA SER A 86 -5.94 -2.27 5.10
C SER A 86 -5.35 -3.65 4.79
N TYR A 87 -5.01 -4.38 5.85
CA TYR A 87 -4.58 -5.78 5.78
C TYR A 87 -5.34 -6.58 6.82
N ASN A 88 -5.93 -7.70 6.38
CA ASN A 88 -6.67 -8.62 7.22
C ASN A 88 -6.14 -10.04 6.98
N SER A 89 -5.52 -10.61 8.00
CA SER A 89 -5.01 -12.00 8.02
C SER A 89 -5.82 -12.94 8.89
N ARG A 90 -6.98 -12.47 9.33
CA ARG A 90 -7.88 -13.23 10.20
C ARG A 90 -8.94 -13.85 9.31
N TYR A 91 -9.46 -14.99 9.76
CA TYR A 91 -10.60 -15.73 9.22
C TYR A 91 -10.33 -16.72 8.07
N GLU A 92 -11.37 -17.48 7.73
CA GLU A 92 -11.40 -18.57 6.76
C GLU A 92 -11.17 -18.10 5.31
N MET A 93 -11.25 -16.78 5.06
CA MET A 93 -10.88 -16.20 3.76
C MET A 93 -9.38 -16.27 3.48
N GLY A 94 -8.51 -16.32 4.49
CA GLY A 94 -7.08 -16.11 4.29
C GLY A 94 -6.71 -14.62 4.19
N ASP A 95 -5.51 -14.34 3.66
CA ASP A 95 -4.97 -12.98 3.68
C ASP A 95 -5.61 -12.10 2.61
N THR A 96 -6.16 -10.97 3.06
CA THR A 96 -6.76 -9.96 2.18
C THR A 96 -6.14 -8.59 2.44
N VAL A 97 -5.66 -7.96 1.37
CA VAL A 97 -5.08 -6.61 1.37
C VAL A 97 -5.98 -5.70 0.55
N VAL A 98 -6.41 -4.59 1.13
CA VAL A 98 -7.08 -3.52 0.39
C VAL A 98 -6.02 -2.52 -0.05
N LEU A 99 -5.92 -2.31 -1.35
CA LEU A 99 -5.07 -1.29 -1.96
C LEU A 99 -5.93 -0.07 -2.29
N SER A 100 -5.44 1.12 -1.96
CA SER A 100 -5.95 2.38 -2.49
C SER A 100 -5.13 2.76 -3.72
N VAL A 101 -5.82 3.12 -4.81
CA VAL A 101 -5.28 3.57 -6.09
C VAL A 101 -5.87 4.96 -6.35
N ALA A 102 -5.08 5.99 -6.07
CA ALA A 102 -5.50 7.38 -6.24
C ALA A 102 -5.15 7.86 -7.66
N MET A 103 -6.16 8.21 -8.45
CA MET A 103 -5.98 8.93 -9.71
C MET A 103 -5.83 10.42 -9.39
N GLY A 104 -4.74 11.05 -9.83
CA GLY A 104 -4.50 12.47 -9.52
C GLY A 104 -5.57 13.39 -10.13
N GLY A 105 -5.72 14.59 -9.56
CA GLY A 105 -6.61 15.64 -10.07
C GLY A 105 -7.80 15.97 -9.16
N ASN A 106 -8.66 16.89 -9.61
CA ASN A 106 -9.79 17.42 -8.82
C ASN A 106 -11.10 16.63 -9.02
N ALA A 107 -11.07 15.56 -9.81
CA ALA A 107 -12.26 14.91 -10.36
C ALA A 107 -12.63 13.57 -9.70
N CYS A 108 -12.16 13.30 -8.48
CA CYS A 108 -12.51 12.17 -7.61
C CYS A 108 -12.84 10.85 -8.33
N PRO A 109 -11.84 9.96 -8.43
CA PRO A 109 -12.13 8.61 -7.95
C PRO A 109 -11.00 8.11 -7.05
N ALA A 110 -11.32 7.98 -5.77
CA ALA A 110 -10.52 7.14 -4.88
C ALA A 110 -10.88 5.70 -5.24
N LEU A 111 -10.04 5.07 -6.05
CA LEU A 111 -10.25 3.69 -6.48
C LEU A 111 -9.53 2.75 -5.52
N PHE A 112 -10.05 1.54 -5.43
CA PHE A 112 -9.59 0.51 -4.53
C PHE A 112 -9.56 -0.83 -5.27
N ARG A 113 -8.69 -1.72 -4.81
CA ARG A 113 -8.63 -3.12 -5.22
C ARG A 113 -8.44 -4.00 -4.00
N VAL A 114 -8.97 -5.21 -4.04
CA VAL A 114 -8.67 -6.24 -3.04
C VAL A 114 -7.69 -7.23 -3.66
N VAL A 115 -6.58 -7.48 -2.97
CA VAL A 115 -5.66 -8.59 -3.24
C VAL A 115 -5.91 -9.66 -2.19
N HIS A 116 -6.42 -10.81 -2.62
CA HIS A 116 -6.63 -11.98 -1.78
C HIS A 116 -5.54 -13.00 -2.08
N VAL A 117 -4.70 -13.28 -1.10
CA VAL A 117 -3.56 -14.19 -1.20
C VAL A 117 -3.89 -15.52 -0.51
N LYS A 118 -3.92 -16.62 -1.28
CA LYS A 118 -4.03 -17.98 -0.76
C LYS A 118 -2.68 -18.69 -0.65
N SER A 119 -1.76 -18.36 -1.55
CA SER A 119 -0.35 -18.79 -1.55
C SER A 119 0.45 -17.86 -2.46
N ALA A 120 1.77 -18.07 -2.57
CA ALA A 120 2.65 -17.29 -3.45
C ALA A 120 2.19 -17.32 -4.92
N THR A 121 1.68 -18.46 -5.38
CA THR A 121 1.26 -18.68 -6.78
C THR A 121 -0.26 -18.64 -6.98
N LYS A 122 -1.04 -18.48 -5.90
CA LYS A 122 -2.51 -18.45 -5.96
C LYS A 122 -3.03 -17.22 -5.25
N TYR A 123 -3.32 -16.20 -6.03
CA TYR A 123 -3.90 -14.95 -5.58
C TYR A 123 -5.04 -14.50 -6.51
N TYR A 124 -5.88 -13.61 -6.01
CA TYR A 124 -6.94 -12.95 -6.77
C TYR A 124 -6.85 -11.45 -6.58
N ILE A 125 -6.97 -10.69 -7.66
CA ILE A 125 -7.04 -9.23 -7.64
C ILE A 125 -8.39 -8.84 -8.23
N THR A 126 -9.15 -8.02 -7.51
CA THR A 126 -10.42 -7.49 -8.04
C THR A 126 -10.17 -6.46 -9.13
N GLU A 127 -11.22 -6.18 -9.90
CA GLU A 127 -11.32 -4.92 -10.63
C GLU A 127 -11.29 -3.72 -9.67
N GLU A 128 -11.11 -2.52 -10.23
CA GLU A 128 -11.17 -1.27 -9.47
C GLU A 128 -12.60 -0.96 -9.05
N PHE A 129 -12.76 -0.54 -7.81
CA PHE A 129 -14.05 -0.13 -7.25
C PHE A 129 -13.85 1.04 -6.30
N GLY A 130 -14.92 1.73 -5.94
CA GLY A 130 -14.87 2.83 -4.99
C GLY A 130 -15.88 3.92 -5.31
N ASP A 131 -15.70 5.06 -4.67
CA ASP A 131 -16.47 6.27 -4.91
C ASP A 131 -15.57 7.52 -4.76
N CYS A 132 -16.16 8.68 -4.50
CA CYS A 132 -15.44 9.94 -4.28
C CYS A 132 -14.80 10.08 -2.88
N SER A 133 -14.80 9.03 -2.06
CA SER A 133 -14.25 9.06 -0.71
C SER A 133 -12.92 8.33 -0.59
N GLU A 134 -11.91 9.04 -0.11
CA GLU A 134 -10.58 8.49 0.19
C GLU A 134 -10.52 7.72 1.52
N GLU A 135 -11.59 7.77 2.31
CA GLU A 135 -11.63 7.25 3.69
C GLU A 135 -12.74 6.18 3.87
N PRO A 136 -12.70 5.04 3.14
CA PRO A 136 -13.67 3.98 3.36
C PRO A 136 -13.49 3.29 4.72
N THR A 137 -14.57 2.79 5.29
CA THR A 137 -14.51 1.86 6.42
C THR A 137 -14.37 0.43 5.90
N VAL A 138 -13.29 -0.26 6.25
CA VAL A 138 -13.08 -1.68 5.91
C VAL A 138 -13.48 -2.56 7.10
N ARG A 139 -14.34 -3.56 6.86
CA ARG A 139 -14.78 -4.54 7.87
C ARG A 139 -14.55 -5.95 7.35
N ALA A 140 -13.84 -6.77 8.11
CA ALA A 140 -13.64 -8.18 7.79
C ALA A 140 -14.46 -9.06 8.74
N GLU A 141 -15.29 -9.94 8.19
CA GLU A 141 -16.16 -10.85 8.91
C GLU A 141 -16.09 -12.26 8.31
N ARG A 142 -15.51 -13.24 9.01
CA ARG A 142 -15.46 -14.67 8.65
C ARG A 142 -15.11 -14.96 7.17
N GLU A 143 -16.10 -14.91 6.28
CA GLU A 143 -16.04 -15.25 4.86
C GLU A 143 -16.29 -14.04 3.94
N ARG A 144 -16.32 -12.81 4.47
CA ARG A 144 -16.48 -11.59 3.68
C ARG A 144 -15.66 -10.40 4.17
N LEU A 145 -15.31 -9.54 3.23
CA LEU A 145 -14.75 -8.21 3.45
C LEU A 145 -15.74 -7.17 2.90
N GLU A 146 -16.19 -6.26 3.76
CA GLU A 146 -17.01 -5.13 3.38
C GLU A 146 -16.15 -3.86 3.32
N VAL A 147 -16.27 -3.11 2.23
CA VAL A 147 -15.66 -1.79 2.07
C VAL A 147 -16.80 -0.78 1.93
N VAL A 148 -17.00 0.02 2.96
CA VAL A 148 -18.11 0.96 3.08
C VAL A 148 -17.60 2.37 2.84
N PHE A 149 -18.08 2.99 1.78
CA PHE A 149 -17.75 4.36 1.43
C PHE A 149 -18.86 5.30 1.85
N PRO A 150 -18.53 6.48 2.40
CA PRO A 150 -19.53 7.43 2.85
C PRO A 150 -20.27 8.16 1.72
N GLY A 151 -19.87 8.05 0.45
CA GLY A 151 -20.53 8.69 -0.69
C GLY A 151 -20.09 10.12 -0.98
N TYR A 152 -19.17 10.69 -0.21
CA TYR A 152 -18.73 12.09 -0.36
C TYR A 152 -17.27 12.30 0.05
N TYR A 153 -16.71 13.40 -0.45
CA TYR A 153 -15.40 13.90 -0.04
C TYR A 153 -15.54 14.82 1.18
N ARG A 154 -14.71 14.62 2.23
CA ARG A 154 -14.86 15.31 3.52
C ARG A 154 -14.83 16.83 3.41
N LEU A 155 -14.06 17.39 2.47
CA LEU A 155 -14.02 18.85 2.28
C LEU A 155 -15.35 19.41 1.77
N SER A 156 -16.11 18.67 0.96
CA SER A 156 -17.45 19.10 0.51
C SER A 156 -18.39 19.37 1.69
N GLN A 157 -18.33 18.55 2.75
CA GLN A 157 -19.12 18.75 3.96
C GLN A 157 -18.81 20.08 4.67
N LEU A 158 -17.56 20.57 4.56
CA LEU A 158 -17.12 21.80 5.21
C LEU A 158 -17.36 23.04 4.33
N GLN A 159 -17.37 22.87 3.01
CA GLN A 159 -17.40 23.97 2.04
C GLN A 159 -18.79 24.31 1.52
N GLU A 160 -19.76 23.39 1.58
CA GLU A 160 -21.07 23.55 0.97
C GLU A 160 -22.16 23.91 2.02
N PRO A 161 -22.70 25.14 2.02
CA PRO A 161 -23.83 25.49 2.88
C PRO A 161 -25.03 24.59 2.60
N GLY A 162 -25.56 23.96 3.65
CA GLY A 162 -26.71 23.05 3.52
C GLY A 162 -26.38 21.66 2.97
N PHE A 163 -25.10 21.27 2.97
CA PHE A 163 -24.65 19.95 2.53
C PHE A 163 -25.51 18.82 3.10
N ARG A 164 -25.98 17.93 2.22
CA ARG A 164 -26.73 16.73 2.59
C ARG A 164 -25.89 15.50 2.30
N LYS A 165 -25.61 14.76 3.37
CA LYS A 165 -24.83 13.52 3.30
C LYS A 165 -25.55 12.51 2.38
N PRO A 166 -24.89 12.02 1.32
CA PRO A 166 -25.46 10.97 0.50
C PRO A 166 -25.53 9.66 1.28
N SER A 167 -26.28 8.69 0.74
CA SER A 167 -26.26 7.33 1.30
C SER A 167 -24.90 6.69 1.03
N PRO A 168 -24.37 5.89 1.97
CA PRO A 168 -23.10 5.20 1.77
C PRO A 168 -23.23 4.13 0.68
N THR A 169 -22.13 3.90 -0.04
CA THR A 169 -21.98 2.81 -1.00
C THR A 169 -21.20 1.68 -0.33
N THR A 170 -21.68 0.45 -0.43
CA THR A 170 -20.99 -0.71 0.18
C THR A 170 -20.56 -1.68 -0.90
N PHE A 171 -19.30 -2.09 -0.88
CA PHE A 171 -18.78 -3.16 -1.72
C PHE A 171 -18.47 -4.37 -0.85
N VAL A 172 -18.89 -5.55 -1.29
CA VAL A 172 -18.68 -6.80 -0.56
C VAL A 172 -17.85 -7.74 -1.42
N TYR A 173 -16.74 -8.17 -0.85
CA TYR A 173 -15.86 -9.20 -1.38
C TYR A 173 -16.05 -10.47 -0.55
N ARG A 174 -16.27 -11.62 -1.19
CA ARG A 174 -16.45 -12.92 -0.50
C ARG A 174 -15.32 -13.87 -0.87
N ASP A 175 -15.13 -14.11 -2.16
CA ASP A 175 -14.07 -14.98 -2.64
C ASP A 175 -13.73 -14.73 -4.12
N ALA A 176 -12.67 -15.41 -4.58
CA ALA A 176 -12.33 -15.61 -5.99
C ALA A 176 -12.23 -14.35 -6.87
N GLY A 177 -11.87 -13.20 -6.28
CA GLY A 177 -11.63 -11.97 -7.04
C GLY A 177 -12.91 -11.20 -7.43
N LYS A 178 -14.09 -11.65 -7.00
CA LYS A 178 -15.36 -10.96 -7.30
C LYS A 178 -15.73 -10.01 -6.17
N ILE A 179 -16.02 -8.78 -6.53
CA ILE A 179 -16.58 -7.77 -5.64
C ILE A 179 -17.96 -7.36 -6.13
N THR A 180 -18.90 -7.15 -5.22
CA THR A 180 -20.28 -6.78 -5.55
C THR A 180 -20.68 -5.51 -4.82
N GLU A 181 -21.18 -4.52 -5.57
CA GLU A 181 -21.79 -3.32 -5.00
C GLU A 181 -23.17 -3.65 -4.43
N LEU A 182 -23.37 -3.37 -3.14
CA LEU A 182 -24.67 -3.39 -2.50
C LEU A 182 -25.31 -2.01 -2.64
N ARG A 183 -26.26 -1.90 -3.57
CA ARG A 183 -27.06 -0.69 -3.72
C ARG A 183 -28.07 -0.60 -2.57
N PRO A 184 -28.24 0.57 -1.95
CA PRO A 184 -29.31 0.79 -0.98
C PRO A 184 -30.65 0.41 -1.62
N ALA A 185 -31.50 -0.31 -0.88
CA ALA A 185 -32.85 -0.56 -1.34
C ALA A 185 -33.53 0.78 -1.62
N LYS A 186 -34.06 0.98 -2.85
CA LYS A 186 -34.87 2.16 -3.16
C LYS A 186 -36.01 2.20 -2.14
N LYS A 187 -36.04 3.24 -1.30
CA LYS A 187 -37.23 3.52 -0.48
C LYS A 187 -38.40 3.71 -1.46
N LYS A 188 -39.40 2.84 -1.34
CA LYS A 188 -40.66 2.96 -2.07
C LYS A 188 -41.46 4.15 -1.54
#